data_AF-J4I999-F1
#
_entry.id   AF-J4I999-F1
#
_cell.length_a   1.000
_cell.length_b   1.000
_cell.length_c   1.000
_cell.angle_alpha   90.00
_cell.angle_beta   90.00
_cell.angle_gamma   90.00
#
_symmetry.space_group_name_H-M   'P 1'
#
loop_
_entity.id
_entity.type
_entity.pdbx_description
1 polymer ?
#
loop_
_entity_poly.entity_id
_entity_poly.type
_entity_poly.pdbx_seq_one_letter_code
_entity_poly.pdbx_strand_id
1 'polypeptide(L)'
;MPLALSFQHNNPLRSTILDHSGSNKPNPVYEVATAHAGHKSKTTITSIFPPHVIGEIEWNKSLDSGTIAVGGRQMSIHELLVHGGLLSPTVRKFQLPEGTWYKWQRAGADGLVLVDGDNNIVGRSLHTRDARPAGMTLEIQDSNTRDFVEWVLLTFVIVEHLRRKTLSYKFKPNLGETSWEGAINFFVIDSYTRVFQ
;
A
#
# COMPACT_ATOMS: atom_id res chain seq x y z
N MET A 1 19.92 0.48 10.65
CA MET A 1 19.71 0.53 9.18
C MET A 1 18.25 0.16 8.96
N PRO A 2 17.49 0.90 8.13
CA PRO A 2 16.10 0.55 7.87
C PRO A 2 16.00 -0.83 7.21
N LEU A 3 14.95 -1.57 7.54
CA LEU A 3 14.56 -2.77 6.80
C LEU A 3 14.01 -2.34 5.44
N ALA A 4 14.50 -2.94 4.36
CA ALA A 4 14.07 -2.62 3.00
C ALA A 4 13.46 -3.86 2.32
N LEU A 5 12.15 -3.79 2.08
CA LEU A 5 11.35 -4.84 1.49
C LEU A 5 11.00 -4.51 0.04
N SER A 6 11.60 -5.20 -0.91
CA SER A 6 11.38 -4.98 -2.34
C SER A 6 10.37 -5.97 -2.91
N PHE A 7 9.39 -5.45 -3.63
CA PHE A 7 8.42 -6.26 -4.37
C PHE A 7 9.03 -6.61 -5.73
N GLN A 8 9.17 -7.91 -6.02
CA GLN A 8 9.66 -8.40 -7.32
C GLN A 8 8.84 -7.87 -8.51
N HIS A 9 7.55 -7.62 -8.30
CA HIS A 9 6.70 -6.98 -9.28
C HIS A 9 6.19 -5.64 -8.74
N ASN A 10 5.98 -4.67 -9.62
CA ASN A 10 5.26 -3.44 -9.28
C ASN A 10 3.75 -3.68 -9.13
N ASN A 11 3.36 -4.67 -8.33
CA ASN A 11 1.99 -5.04 -8.02
C ASN A 11 1.90 -5.50 -6.56
N PRO A 12 1.25 -4.74 -5.66
CA PRO A 12 1.16 -5.08 -4.24
C PRO A 12 0.38 -6.38 -3.99
N LEU A 13 -0.45 -6.82 -4.95
CA LEU A 13 -1.34 -7.98 -4.81
C LEU A 13 -0.72 -9.30 -5.29
N ARG A 14 0.37 -9.23 -6.06
CA ARG A 14 0.99 -10.41 -6.68
C ARG A 14 2.50 -10.21 -6.74
N SER A 15 3.19 -10.56 -5.67
CA SER A 15 4.63 -10.42 -5.60
C SER A 15 5.24 -11.28 -4.50
N THR A 16 6.42 -11.83 -4.78
CA THR A 16 7.37 -12.19 -3.72
C THR A 16 8.02 -10.90 -3.22
N ILE A 17 8.25 -10.82 -1.91
CA ILE A 17 8.89 -9.69 -1.27
C ILE A 17 10.25 -10.13 -0.76
N LEU A 18 11.27 -9.37 -1.14
CA LEU A 18 12.66 -9.64 -0.84
C LEU A 18 13.15 -8.68 0.24
N ASP A 19 13.84 -9.21 1.24
CA ASP A 19 14.58 -8.44 2.22
C ASP A 19 16.01 -8.19 1.72
N HIS A 20 16.42 -6.93 1.76
CA HIS A 20 17.75 -6.46 1.41
C HIS A 20 18.66 -6.21 2.63
N SER A 21 18.17 -6.48 3.84
CA SER A 21 18.94 -6.34 5.07
C SER A 21 19.95 -7.49 5.21
N GLY A 22 21.24 -7.18 5.12
CA GLY A 22 22.32 -8.06 5.59
C GLY A 22 23.03 -8.98 4.59
N SER A 23 22.64 -9.06 3.31
CA SER A 23 23.40 -9.84 2.30
C SER A 23 23.46 -9.22 0.91
N ASN A 24 24.55 -9.50 0.17
CA ASN A 24 24.71 -9.11 -1.24
C ASN A 24 23.63 -9.70 -2.16
N LYS A 25 22.90 -10.73 -1.69
CA LYS A 25 21.77 -11.32 -2.38
C LYS A 25 20.50 -11.11 -1.56
N PRO A 26 19.43 -10.52 -2.12
CA PRO A 26 18.15 -10.36 -1.43
C PRO A 26 17.50 -11.71 -1.14
N ASN A 27 16.89 -11.87 0.03
CA ASN A 27 16.25 -13.12 0.45
C ASN A 27 14.72 -12.98 0.41
N PRO A 28 13.98 -13.97 -0.13
CA PRO A 28 12.53 -13.95 -0.09
C PRO A 28 12.03 -14.17 1.34
N VAL A 29 11.22 -13.24 1.84
CA VAL A 29 10.72 -13.24 3.23
C VAL A 29 9.21 -13.29 3.32
N TYR A 30 8.51 -12.73 2.33
CA TYR A 30 7.05 -12.75 2.26
C TYR A 30 6.57 -13.05 0.84
N GLU A 31 5.34 -13.53 0.73
CA GLU A 31 4.64 -13.70 -0.53
C GLU A 31 3.25 -13.07 -0.43
N VAL A 32 2.84 -12.38 -1.49
CA VAL A 32 1.49 -11.86 -1.66
C VAL A 32 0.89 -12.49 -2.91
N ALA A 33 -0.21 -13.21 -2.74
CA ALA A 33 -0.88 -13.91 -3.82
C ALA A 33 -2.37 -13.58 -3.85
N THR A 34 -2.87 -13.14 -5.01
CA THR A 34 -4.31 -12.94 -5.24
C THR A 34 -4.91 -14.00 -6.16
N ALA A 35 -5.86 -14.77 -5.63
CA ALA A 35 -6.73 -15.66 -6.38
C ALA A 35 -8.01 -14.93 -6.83
N HIS A 36 -8.55 -15.31 -7.99
CA HIS A 36 -9.80 -14.74 -8.53
C HIS A 36 -10.82 -15.86 -8.68
N ALA A 37 -12.02 -15.65 -8.13
CA ALA A 37 -13.15 -16.57 -8.24
C ALA A 37 -14.37 -15.77 -8.71
N GLY A 38 -14.60 -15.75 -10.02
CA GLY A 38 -15.64 -14.96 -10.66
C GLY A 38 -15.48 -13.47 -10.38
N HIS A 39 -16.37 -12.93 -9.54
CA HIS A 39 -16.42 -11.50 -9.19
C HIS A 39 -15.72 -11.15 -7.88
N LYS A 40 -15.19 -12.15 -7.18
CA LYS A 40 -14.46 -11.98 -5.92
C LYS A 40 -12.98 -12.21 -6.18
N SER A 41 -12.14 -11.47 -5.49
CA SER A 41 -10.72 -11.78 -5.40
C SER A 41 -10.31 -11.89 -3.94
N LYS A 42 -9.47 -12.86 -3.64
CA LYS A 42 -8.91 -13.10 -2.31
C LYS A 42 -7.40 -12.95 -2.38
N THR A 43 -6.84 -12.10 -1.54
CA THR A 43 -5.39 -11.90 -1.41
C THR A 43 -4.92 -12.47 -0.10
N THR A 44 -3.89 -13.30 -0.14
CA THR A 44 -3.25 -13.86 1.03
C THR A 44 -1.83 -13.32 1.13
N ILE A 45 -1.45 -12.85 2.30
CA ILE A 45 -0.10 -12.42 2.63
C ILE A 45 0.50 -13.45 3.57
N THR A 46 1.61 -14.06 3.18
CA THR A 46 2.30 -15.10 3.94
C THR A 46 3.73 -14.69 4.27
N SER A 47 4.16 -15.02 5.47
CA SER A 47 5.59 -15.09 5.80
C SER A 47 6.14 -16.43 5.33
N ILE A 48 7.32 -16.41 4.72
CA ILE A 48 7.99 -17.62 4.22
C ILE A 48 8.76 -18.31 5.34
N PHE A 49 9.38 -17.55 6.27
CA PHE A 49 10.21 -18.11 7.34
C PHE A 49 10.02 -17.40 8.70
N PRO A 50 9.42 -18.06 9.70
CA PRO A 50 8.66 -19.31 9.59
C PRO A 50 7.35 -19.14 8.78
N PRO A 51 6.89 -20.21 8.10
CA PRO A 51 5.67 -20.21 7.30
C PRO A 51 4.43 -19.94 8.15
N HIS A 52 3.73 -18.84 7.88
CA HIS A 52 2.39 -18.60 8.42
C HIS A 52 1.65 -17.52 7.62
N VAL A 53 0.33 -17.44 7.80
CA VAL A 53 -0.52 -16.42 7.18
C VAL A 53 -0.56 -15.19 8.08
N ILE A 54 -0.16 -14.04 7.51
CA ILE A 54 -0.23 -12.73 8.17
C ILE A 54 -1.67 -12.21 8.10
N GLY A 55 -2.26 -12.26 6.90
CA GLY A 55 -3.63 -11.85 6.70
C GLY A 55 -4.21 -12.30 5.37
N GLU A 56 -5.53 -12.44 5.35
CA GLU A 56 -6.31 -12.72 4.15
C GLU A 56 -7.30 -11.59 3.90
N ILE A 57 -7.37 -11.10 2.68
CA ILE A 57 -8.22 -9.98 2.27
C ILE A 57 -9.17 -10.46 1.19
N GLU A 58 -10.46 -10.42 1.45
CA GLU A 58 -11.49 -10.59 0.44
C GLU A 58 -11.92 -9.23 -0.10
N TRP A 59 -11.62 -8.99 -1.37
CA TRP A 59 -11.96 -7.75 -2.04
C TRP A 59 -13.37 -7.82 -2.61
N ASN A 60 -14.17 -6.80 -2.31
CA ASN A 60 -15.46 -6.60 -2.96
C ASN A 60 -15.31 -5.72 -4.20
N LYS A 61 -16.32 -5.74 -5.08
CA LYS A 61 -16.35 -4.90 -6.29
C LYS A 61 -16.27 -3.40 -5.96
N SER A 62 -16.82 -2.96 -4.82
CA SER A 62 -16.80 -1.56 -4.39
C SER A 62 -15.36 -1.05 -4.17
N LEU A 63 -15.14 0.26 -4.36
CA LEU A 63 -13.80 0.86 -4.39
C LEU A 63 -13.04 0.73 -3.08
N ASP A 64 -13.74 0.62 -1.95
CA ASP A 64 -13.11 0.70 -0.61
C ASP A 64 -13.56 -0.40 0.36
N SER A 65 -14.34 -1.39 -0.08
CA SER A 65 -14.88 -2.41 0.81
C SER A 65 -14.27 -3.79 0.60
N GLY A 66 -14.11 -4.51 1.71
CA GLY A 66 -13.59 -5.86 1.79
C GLY A 66 -13.62 -6.36 3.22
N THR A 67 -13.47 -7.65 3.39
CA THR A 67 -13.25 -8.27 4.71
C THR A 67 -11.79 -8.69 4.81
N ILE A 68 -11.26 -8.62 6.02
CA ILE A 68 -9.90 -9.00 6.33
C ILE A 68 -9.91 -9.97 7.51
N ALA A 69 -9.17 -11.06 7.38
CA ALA A 69 -8.92 -12.02 8.44
C ALA A 69 -7.45 -11.91 8.89
N VAL A 70 -7.23 -11.57 10.16
CA VAL A 70 -5.90 -11.43 10.78
C VAL A 70 -5.95 -12.06 12.16
N GLY A 71 -5.00 -12.96 12.48
CA GLY A 71 -4.94 -13.63 13.78
C GLY A 71 -6.24 -14.38 14.14
N GLY A 72 -6.94 -14.94 13.16
CA GLY A 72 -8.22 -15.64 13.35
C GLY A 72 -9.44 -14.73 13.56
N ARG A 73 -9.28 -13.41 13.56
CA ARG A 73 -10.38 -12.45 13.66
C ARG A 73 -10.73 -11.92 12.27
N GLN A 74 -12.01 -11.95 11.93
CA GLN A 74 -12.53 -11.33 10.72
C GLN A 74 -13.09 -9.95 11.06
N MET A 75 -12.73 -8.94 10.27
CA MET A 75 -13.18 -7.56 10.42
C MET A 75 -13.31 -6.90 9.04
N SER A 76 -13.97 -5.76 8.96
CA SER A 76 -13.99 -4.99 7.70
C SER A 76 -12.67 -4.23 7.49
N ILE A 77 -12.33 -3.93 6.23
CA ILE A 77 -11.16 -3.06 5.93
C ILE A 77 -11.30 -1.70 6.63
N HIS A 78 -12.52 -1.18 6.81
CA HIS A 78 -12.75 0.11 7.47
C HIS A 78 -12.57 0.07 8.99
N GLU A 79 -12.86 -1.06 9.62
CA GLU A 79 -12.56 -1.27 11.04
C GLU A 79 -11.05 -1.29 11.28
N LEU A 80 -10.29 -1.93 10.38
CA LEU A 80 -8.84 -1.96 10.49
C LEU A 80 -8.18 -0.65 10.07
N LEU A 81 -8.62 -0.08 8.94
CA LEU A 81 -8.06 1.10 8.30
C LEU A 81 -9.09 2.23 8.25
N VAL A 82 -9.03 3.09 9.27
CA VAL A 82 -9.89 4.26 9.38
C VAL A 82 -9.47 5.30 8.34
N HIS A 83 -10.44 5.96 7.71
CA HIS A 83 -10.17 7.01 6.73
C HIS A 83 -9.49 8.24 7.37
N GLY A 84 -8.57 8.86 6.62
CA GLY A 84 -8.14 10.21 6.91
C GLY A 84 -9.24 11.24 6.61
N GLY A 85 -9.08 12.46 7.14
CA GLY A 85 -9.98 13.57 6.83
C GLY A 85 -9.80 14.06 5.40
N LEU A 86 -10.85 14.68 4.82
CA LEU A 86 -10.89 15.10 3.42
C LEU A 86 -9.74 16.03 2.99
N LEU A 87 -9.29 16.90 3.91
CA LEU A 87 -8.21 17.87 3.69
C LEU A 87 -6.86 17.41 4.27
N SER A 88 -6.80 16.20 4.84
CA SER A 88 -5.59 15.67 5.46
C SER A 88 -4.69 14.99 4.42
N PRO A 89 -3.36 15.07 4.54
CA PRO A 89 -2.46 14.22 3.78
C PRO A 89 -2.63 12.73 4.14
N THR A 90 -3.30 12.42 5.26
CA THR A 90 -3.57 11.06 5.71
C THR A 90 -4.55 10.34 4.76
N VAL A 91 -4.14 9.18 4.26
CA VAL A 91 -4.95 8.28 3.44
C VAL A 91 -5.75 7.32 4.31
N ARG A 92 -5.08 6.64 5.24
CA ARG A 92 -5.64 5.70 6.20
C ARG A 92 -4.89 5.75 7.53
N LYS A 93 -5.55 5.38 8.60
CA LYS A 93 -5.00 5.24 9.95
C LYS A 93 -5.29 3.84 10.47
N PHE A 94 -4.39 3.29 11.27
CA PHE A 94 -4.61 2.03 11.94
C PHE A 94 -3.99 2.07 13.33
N GLN A 95 -4.46 1.16 14.17
CA GLN A 95 -3.97 0.98 15.53
C GLN A 95 -3.39 -0.42 15.63
N LEU A 96 -2.19 -0.53 16.18
CA LEU A 96 -1.63 -1.83 16.53
C LEU A 96 -2.36 -2.42 17.76
N PRO A 97 -2.27 -3.74 18.00
CA PRO A 97 -2.92 -4.38 19.15
C PRO A 97 -2.58 -3.76 20.51
N GLU A 98 -1.37 -3.22 20.67
CA GLU A 98 -0.89 -2.50 21.85
C GLU A 98 -1.50 -1.10 22.03
N GLY A 99 -2.27 -0.62 21.06
CA GLY A 99 -2.96 0.67 21.13
C GLY A 99 -2.24 1.84 20.44
N THR A 100 -1.04 1.64 19.91
CA THR A 100 -0.30 2.69 19.21
C THR A 100 -0.90 2.99 17.84
N TRP A 101 -1.09 4.28 17.53
CA TRP A 101 -1.67 4.73 16.25
C TRP A 101 -0.61 5.07 15.22
N TYR A 102 -0.88 4.65 13.98
CA TYR A 102 -0.09 4.98 12.81
C TYR A 102 -0.96 5.50 11.67
N LYS A 103 -0.36 6.28 10.78
CA LYS A 103 -1.04 6.95 9.68
C LYS A 103 -0.24 6.77 8.39
N TRP A 104 -0.88 6.23 7.37
CA TRP A 104 -0.38 6.29 6.00
C TRP A 104 -0.73 7.65 5.41
N GLN A 105 0.27 8.40 4.96
CA GLN A 105 0.11 9.70 4.31
C GLN A 105 0.63 9.66 2.88
N ARG A 106 0.07 10.52 2.01
CA ARG A 106 0.60 10.73 0.66
C ARG A 106 1.94 11.47 0.73
N ALA A 107 2.91 11.01 -0.04
CA ALA A 107 4.21 11.67 -0.21
C ALA A 107 4.53 11.78 -1.71
N GLY A 108 4.44 12.99 -2.26
CA GLY A 108 4.58 13.22 -3.70
C GLY A 108 3.46 12.56 -4.52
N ALA A 109 3.74 12.30 -5.81
CA ALA A 109 2.73 11.77 -6.74
C ALA A 109 2.33 10.31 -6.44
N ASP A 110 3.28 9.48 -5.98
CA ASP A 110 3.07 8.02 -5.81
C ASP A 110 3.64 7.43 -4.54
N GLY A 111 4.30 8.23 -3.71
CA GLY A 111 4.85 7.76 -2.45
C GLY A 111 3.79 7.69 -1.37
N LEU A 112 4.00 6.77 -0.44
CA LEU A 112 3.32 6.72 0.84
C LEU A 112 4.39 6.83 1.92
N VAL A 113 4.08 7.56 2.99
CA VAL A 113 4.87 7.54 4.22
C VAL A 113 4.01 7.04 5.35
N LEU A 114 4.59 6.20 6.20
CA LEU A 114 4.00 5.78 7.45
C LEU A 114 4.55 6.67 8.54
N VAL A 115 3.65 7.29 9.30
CA VAL A 115 4.01 8.10 10.47
C VAL A 115 3.36 7.56 11.73
N ASP A 116 4.03 7.75 12.86
CA ASP A 116 3.53 7.41 14.20
C ASP A 116 2.59 8.50 14.78
N GLY A 117 2.27 8.38 16.07
CA GLY A 117 1.44 9.34 16.80
C GLY A 117 2.04 10.74 16.85
N ASP A 118 3.36 10.84 16.95
CA ASP A 118 4.14 12.08 17.06
C ASP A 118 4.53 12.66 15.69
N ASN A 119 4.08 12.01 14.60
CA ASN A 119 4.37 12.33 13.21
C ASN A 119 5.83 12.10 12.78
N ASN A 120 6.57 11.22 13.46
CA ASN A 120 7.86 10.75 12.97
C ASN A 120 7.64 9.78 11.81
N ILE A 121 8.49 9.84 10.78
CA ILE A 121 8.43 8.91 9.65
C ILE A 121 9.06 7.58 10.06
N VAL A 122 8.23 6.56 10.24
CA VAL A 122 8.66 5.20 10.60
C VAL A 122 8.72 4.26 9.40
N GLY A 123 8.18 4.67 8.26
CA GLY A 123 8.30 3.93 7.02
C GLY A 123 7.98 4.76 5.77
N ARG A 124 8.44 4.30 4.62
CA ARG A 124 8.21 4.96 3.32
C ARG A 124 8.14 3.96 2.19
N SER A 125 7.31 4.25 1.20
CA SER A 125 7.30 3.53 -0.07
C SER A 125 8.05 4.31 -1.15
N LEU A 126 8.91 3.60 -1.87
CA LEU A 126 9.71 4.10 -2.97
C LEU A 126 9.28 3.38 -4.24
N HIS A 127 8.89 4.15 -5.24
CA HIS A 127 8.54 3.63 -6.56
C HIS A 127 9.61 4.00 -7.56
N THR A 128 10.31 2.98 -8.09
CA THR A 128 11.35 3.18 -9.10
C THR A 128 10.72 2.99 -10.47
N ARG A 129 10.20 4.08 -11.05
CA ARG A 129 9.52 4.06 -12.35
C ARG A 129 10.47 3.83 -13.53
N ASP A 130 11.73 4.24 -13.38
CA ASP A 130 12.74 4.16 -14.43
C ASP A 130 13.47 2.80 -14.47
N ALA A 131 13.26 1.96 -13.46
CA ALA A 131 13.75 0.59 -13.48
C ALA A 131 12.95 -0.25 -14.49
N ARG A 132 13.61 -1.20 -15.16
CA ARG A 132 12.96 -2.20 -16.01
C ARG A 132 13.24 -3.61 -15.45
N PRO A 133 12.28 -4.26 -14.79
CA PRO A 133 10.91 -3.80 -14.52
C PRO A 133 10.85 -2.68 -13.46
N ALA A 134 9.78 -1.88 -13.48
CA ALA A 134 9.53 -0.87 -12.46
C ALA A 134 9.47 -1.56 -11.09
N GLY A 135 10.05 -0.93 -10.07
CA GLY A 135 10.17 -1.50 -8.73
C GLY A 135 9.30 -0.78 -7.70
N MET A 136 8.95 -1.49 -6.63
CA MET A 136 8.31 -0.93 -5.44
C MET A 136 9.05 -1.45 -4.21
N THR A 137 9.53 -0.54 -3.37
CA THR A 137 10.24 -0.86 -2.13
C THR A 137 9.53 -0.22 -0.96
N LEU A 138 9.40 -0.96 0.14
CA LEU A 138 8.89 -0.48 1.42
C LEU A 138 10.06 -0.47 2.41
N GLU A 139 10.46 0.71 2.85
CA GLU A 139 11.45 0.89 3.90
C GLU A 139 10.77 1.11 5.25
N ILE A 140 11.25 0.44 6.29
CA ILE A 140 10.73 0.51 7.67
C ILE A 140 11.90 0.84 8.59
N GLN A 141 11.84 1.99 9.28
CA GLN A 141 12.93 2.48 10.12
C GLN A 141 13.02 1.72 11.45
N ASP A 142 11.88 1.48 12.09
CA ASP A 142 11.78 0.83 13.39
C ASP A 142 11.30 -0.63 13.26
N SER A 143 12.05 -1.46 12.52
CA SER A 143 11.74 -2.88 12.33
C SER A 143 12.08 -3.75 13.55
N ASN A 144 11.85 -3.23 14.75
CA ASN A 144 12.30 -3.83 16.02
C ASN A 144 11.59 -5.15 16.34
N THR A 145 10.37 -5.32 15.83
CA THR A 145 9.59 -6.55 16.01
C THR A 145 9.03 -7.05 14.68
N ARG A 146 8.91 -8.36 14.57
CA ARG A 146 8.31 -9.03 13.42
C ARG A 146 6.85 -8.60 13.23
N ASP A 147 6.08 -8.60 14.32
CA ASP A 147 4.66 -8.27 14.30
C ASP A 147 4.43 -6.86 13.74
N PHE A 148 5.28 -5.90 14.11
CA PHE A 148 5.22 -4.54 13.55
C PHE A 148 5.44 -4.55 12.03
N VAL A 149 6.49 -5.22 11.55
CA VAL A 149 6.79 -5.33 10.12
C VAL A 149 5.63 -5.95 9.35
N GLU A 150 5.03 -7.01 9.90
CA GLU A 150 3.92 -7.72 9.28
C GLU A 150 2.64 -6.87 9.23
N TRP A 151 2.34 -6.11 10.28
CA TRP A 151 1.26 -5.12 10.29
C TRP A 151 1.48 -4.00 9.28
N VAL A 152 2.70 -3.47 9.21
CA VAL A 152 3.06 -2.42 8.24
C VAL A 152 2.93 -2.96 6.83
N LEU A 153 3.41 -4.18 6.55
CA LEU A 153 3.29 -4.82 5.25
C LEU A 153 1.82 -5.04 4.85
N LEU A 154 1.03 -5.61 5.75
CA LEU A 154 -0.39 -5.88 5.53
C LEU A 154 -1.15 -4.60 5.18
N THR A 155 -0.99 -3.55 6.00
CA THR A 155 -1.68 -2.28 5.78
C THR A 155 -1.15 -1.56 4.54
N PHE A 156 0.15 -1.66 4.24
CA PHE A 156 0.74 -1.13 3.01
C PHE A 156 0.11 -1.76 1.76
N VAL A 157 0.05 -3.09 1.69
CA VAL A 157 -0.56 -3.82 0.56
C VAL A 157 -1.99 -3.35 0.32
N ILE A 158 -2.76 -3.17 1.39
CA ILE A 158 -4.16 -2.70 1.29
C ILE A 158 -4.22 -1.26 0.79
N VAL A 159 -3.49 -0.35 1.43
CA VAL A 159 -3.52 1.08 1.10
C VAL A 159 -3.05 1.32 -0.33
N GLU A 160 -1.98 0.63 -0.75
CA GLU A 160 -1.42 0.75 -2.09
C GLU A 160 -2.38 0.20 -3.16
N HIS A 161 -3.06 -0.92 -2.89
CA HIS A 161 -4.09 -1.44 -3.79
C HIS A 161 -5.26 -0.47 -3.95
N LEU A 162 -5.81 0.03 -2.83
CA LEU A 162 -6.94 0.98 -2.84
C LEU A 162 -6.56 2.25 -3.59
N ARG A 163 -5.37 2.80 -3.34
CA ARG A 163 -4.83 3.97 -4.04
C ARG A 163 -4.81 3.76 -5.56
N ARG A 164 -4.30 2.62 -6.02
CA ARG A 164 -4.24 2.27 -7.45
C ARG A 164 -5.62 2.10 -8.06
N LYS A 165 -6.57 1.51 -7.32
CA LYS A 165 -7.97 1.36 -7.77
C LYS A 165 -8.66 2.72 -7.92
N THR A 166 -8.46 3.65 -6.98
CA THR A 166 -8.95 5.03 -7.09
C THR A 166 -8.37 5.76 -8.30
N LEU A 167 -7.06 5.62 -8.56
CA LEU A 167 -6.43 6.21 -9.74
C LEU A 167 -6.99 5.62 -11.04
N SER A 168 -7.09 4.30 -11.14
CA SER A 168 -7.66 3.64 -12.32
C SER A 168 -9.09 4.09 -12.61
N TYR A 169 -9.92 4.32 -11.58
CA TYR A 169 -11.26 4.85 -11.77
C TYR A 169 -11.26 6.31 -12.25
N LYS A 170 -10.39 7.17 -11.70
CA LYS A 170 -10.23 8.56 -12.18
C LYS A 170 -9.74 8.63 -13.63
N PHE A 171 -8.95 7.64 -14.05
CA PHE A 171 -8.39 7.55 -15.40
C PHE A 171 -9.20 6.69 -16.38
N LYS A 172 -10.34 6.13 -15.97
CA LYS A 172 -11.35 5.69 -16.93
C LYS A 172 -12.15 6.91 -17.33
N PRO A 173 -11.89 7.57 -18.48
CA PRO A 173 -12.85 8.52 -19.00
C PRO A 173 -14.18 7.77 -19.12
N ASN A 174 -15.28 8.43 -18.73
CA ASN A 174 -16.61 7.96 -19.05
C ASN A 174 -16.69 7.84 -20.59
N LEU A 175 -16.35 6.68 -21.13
CA LEU A 175 -16.75 6.24 -22.46
C LEU A 175 -18.21 5.81 -22.36
N GLY A 176 -19.06 6.75 -21.93
CA GLY A 176 -20.44 6.82 -22.38
C GLY A 176 -20.39 7.53 -23.73
N GLU A 177 -21.07 6.96 -24.71
CA GLU A 177 -21.21 7.45 -26.07
C GLU A 177 -21.29 8.97 -26.16
N THR A 178 -20.30 9.62 -26.76
CA THR A 178 -20.47 10.65 -27.82
C THR A 178 -19.13 11.19 -28.29
N SER A 179 -18.99 11.15 -29.63
CA SER A 179 -18.19 12.00 -30.52
C SER A 179 -16.72 12.27 -30.20
N TRP A 180 -15.87 11.78 -31.11
CA TRP A 180 -14.54 12.33 -31.37
C TRP A 180 -14.67 13.82 -31.69
N GLU A 181 -14.17 14.67 -30.79
CA GLU A 181 -13.43 15.92 -31.04
C GLU A 181 -13.23 16.65 -29.70
N GLY A 182 -11.97 16.79 -29.27
CA GLY A 182 -11.55 17.79 -28.27
C GLY A 182 -11.74 17.46 -26.78
N ALA A 183 -10.80 16.70 -26.19
CA ALA A 183 -10.52 16.81 -24.75
C ALA A 183 -9.14 16.24 -24.39
N ILE A 184 -8.07 16.97 -24.76
CA ILE A 184 -6.80 16.88 -24.03
C ILE A 184 -6.98 17.71 -22.77
N ASN A 185 -7.24 17.07 -21.62
CA ASN A 185 -7.11 17.72 -20.31
C ASN A 185 -6.09 16.97 -19.47
N PHE A 186 -4.86 17.49 -19.50
CA PHE A 186 -3.81 17.19 -18.54
C PHE A 186 -4.19 17.82 -17.19
N PHE A 187 -4.40 17.01 -16.15
CA PHE A 187 -4.25 17.48 -14.78
C PHE A 187 -2.91 16.99 -14.25
N VAL A 188 -1.88 17.80 -14.49
CA VAL A 188 -0.67 17.84 -13.67
C VAL A 188 -1.03 18.71 -12.47
N ILE A 189 -1.21 18.11 -11.28
CA ILE A 189 -1.16 18.87 -10.03
C ILE A 189 0.31 18.90 -9.64
N ASP A 190 1.01 19.90 -10.17
CA ASP A 190 2.33 20.29 -9.68
C ASP A 190 2.10 21.23 -8.50
N SER A 191 2.38 20.77 -7.30
CA SER A 191 2.40 21.62 -6.11
C SER A 191 3.84 21.99 -5.82
N TYR A 192 4.39 22.95 -6.57
CA TYR A 192 5.56 23.73 -6.19
C TYR A 192 5.47 25.13 -6.76
N THR A 193 5.48 26.13 -5.86
CA THR A 193 5.96 27.53 -5.95
C THR A 193 5.13 28.38 -4.97
N ARG A 194 5.65 29.29 -4.14
CA ARG A 194 6.95 29.98 -3.94
C ARG A 194 6.89 30.59 -2.50
N VAL A 195 7.89 31.22 -1.89
CA VAL A 195 8.63 32.42 -2.31
C VAL A 195 9.83 32.65 -1.37
N PHE A 196 10.99 32.92 -1.96
CA PHE A 196 12.14 33.61 -1.37
C PHE A 196 11.76 35.06 -0.99
N GLN A 197 12.18 35.51 0.19
CA GLN A 197 12.51 36.92 0.42
C GLN A 197 14.00 37.06 0.62
#